data_AF-A0A453K5H2-F1
#
_entry.id   AF-A0A453K5H2-F1
#
_cell.length_a   1.000
_cell.length_b   1.000
_cell.length_c   1.000
_cell.angle_alpha   90.00
_cell.angle_beta   90.00
_cell.angle_gamma   90.00
#
_symmetry.space_group_name_H-M   'P 1'
#
loop_
_entity.id
_entity.type
_entity.pdbx_description
1 polymer ?
#
loop_
_entity_poly.entity_id
_entity_poly.type
_entity_poly.pdbx_seq_one_letter_code
_entity_poly.pdbx_strand_id
1 'polypeptide(L)' 'MQRYCSLANESSMWLSLGGFQERGPDDSHQYNTHVLIDESGKVRSSYRKIHLFDVDVPGNMVYKESRFTTAG' A
#
# COMPACT_ATOMS: atom_id res chain seq x y z
N MET A 1 -1.69 -5.78 -9.99
CA MET A 1 -2.42 -4.60 -10.53
C MET A 1 -3.36 -4.97 -11.68
N GLN A 2 -2.88 -5.46 -12.83
CA GLN A 2 -3.72 -5.75 -14.02
C GLN A 2 -5.01 -6.53 -13.73
N ARG A 3 -4.94 -7.62 -12.95
CA ARG A 3 -6.13 -8.40 -12.56
C ARG A 3 -7.17 -7.59 -11.78
N TYR A 4 -6.75 -6.66 -10.93
CA TYR A 4 -7.67 -5.77 -10.21
C TYR A 4 -8.28 -4.72 -11.13
N CYS A 5 -7.50 -4.18 -12.08
CA CYS A 5 -8.02 -3.29 -13.13
C CYS A 5 -9.08 -3.98 -13.99
N SER A 6 -8.81 -5.22 -14.43
CA SER A 6 -9.79 -6.03 -15.16
C SER A 6 -11.03 -6.29 -14.33
N LEU A 7 -10.89 -6.70 -13.07
CA LEU A 7 -12.01 -6.96 -12.17
C LEU A 7 -12.90 -5.73 -11.96
N ALA A 8 -12.29 -4.55 -11.77
CA ALA A 8 -13.02 -3.29 -11.63
C ALA A 8 -13.85 -2.96 -12.87
N ASN A 9 -13.26 -3.14 -14.06
CA ASN A 9 -13.93 -2.95 -15.35
C ASN A 9 -15.08 -3.94 -15.56
N GLU A 10 -14.79 -5.24 -15.44
CA GLU A 10 -15.74 -6.34 -15.65
C GLU A 10 -16.93 -6.26 -14.67
N SER A 11 -16.68 -5.79 -13.45
CA SER A 11 -17.72 -5.62 -12.44
C SER A 11 -18.42 -4.26 -12.49
N SER A 12 -17.92 -3.30 -13.28
CA SER A 12 -18.36 -1.89 -13.28
C SER A 12 -18.37 -1.29 -11.87
N MET A 13 -17.30 -1.53 -11.09
CA MET A 13 -17.18 -1.11 -9.70
C MET A 13 -15.85 -0.42 -9.41
N TRP A 14 -15.89 0.55 -8.51
CA TRP A 14 -14.68 1.11 -7.92
C TRP A 14 -14.01 0.10 -6.99
N LEU A 15 -12.69 0.04 -7.02
CA LEU A 15 -11.90 -0.74 -6.06
C LEU A 15 -10.98 0.19 -5.26
N SER A 16 -11.02 0.01 -3.95
CA SER A 16 -10.12 0.65 -2.99
C SER A 16 -9.15 -0.40 -2.44
N LEU A 17 -7.94 -0.46 -2.99
CA LEU A 17 -6.90 -1.38 -2.55
C LEU A 17 -6.13 -0.75 -1.38
N GLY A 18 -6.66 -0.89 -0.16
CA GLY A 18 -6.24 -0.09 1.01
C GLY A 18 -4.77 -0.17 1.42
N GLY A 19 -4.09 -1.29 1.17
CA GLY A 19 -2.67 -1.48 1.53
C GLY A 19 -1.98 -2.44 0.57
N PHE A 20 -1.80 -1.99 -0.67
CA PHE A 20 -1.11 -2.73 -1.72
C PHE A 20 0.40 -2.62 -1.53
N GLN A 21 1.10 -3.75 -1.57
CA GLN A 21 2.56 -3.81 -1.53
C GLN A 21 3.15 -3.31 -2.85
N GLU A 22 3.62 -2.07 -2.85
CA GLU A 22 4.35 -1.47 -3.96
C GLU A 22 5.85 -1.66 -3.75
N ARG A 23 6.59 -1.92 -4.82
CA ARG A 23 8.05 -2.04 -4.78
C ARG A 23 8.66 -0.76 -4.19
N GLY A 24 9.50 -0.91 -3.17
CA GLY A 24 10.15 0.19 -2.49
C GLY A 24 11.39 0.70 -3.22
N PRO A 25 12.18 1.55 -2.55
CA PRO A 25 13.42 2.10 -3.08
C PRO A 25 14.56 1.06 -3.18
N ASP A 26 14.44 -0.08 -2.48
CA ASP A 26 15.42 -1.17 -2.44
C ASP A 26 14.73 -2.54 -2.27
N ASP A 27 15.52 -3.63 -2.25
CA ASP A 27 15.02 -5.00 -2.13
C ASP A 27 14.52 -5.37 -0.72
N SER A 28 14.88 -4.58 0.30
CA SER A 28 14.49 -4.81 1.70
C SER A 28 13.23 -4.08 2.12
N HIS A 29 12.83 -3.04 1.38
CA HIS A 29 11.67 -2.22 1.72
C HIS A 29 10.60 -2.19 0.62
N GLN A 30 9.36 -1.98 1.05
CA GLN A 30 8.20 -1.78 0.18
C GLN A 30 7.46 -0.50 0.60
N TYR A 31 6.64 0.07 -0.28
CA TYR A 31 5.66 1.06 0.16
C TYR A 31 4.34 0.36 0.48
N ASN A 32 3.72 0.74 1.59
CA ASN A 32 2.32 0.44 1.84
C ASN A 32 1.46 1.45 1.09
N THR A 33 0.86 1.03 -0.02
CA THR A 33 0.22 1.95 -0.99
C THR A 33 -1.26 1.69 -1.11
N HIS A 34 -2.07 2.69 -0.77
CA HIS A 34 -3.48 2.70 -1.09
C HIS A 34 -3.67 3.07 -2.56
N VAL A 35 -4.32 2.20 -3.35
CA VAL A 35 -4.62 2.46 -4.77
C VAL A 35 -6.13 2.53 -5.00
N LEU A 36 -6.58 3.60 -5.66
CA LEU A 36 -7.96 3.75 -6.12
C LEU A 36 -8.05 3.43 -7.62
N ILE A 37 -8.90 2.47 -7.95
CA ILE A 37 -9.22 2.06 -9.32
C ILE A 37 -10.70 2.38 -9.57
N ASP A 38 -11.00 3.06 -10.66
CA ASP A 38 -12.38 3.35 -11.04
C ASP A 38 -13.08 2.17 -11.73
N GLU A 39 -14.35 2.35 -12.04
CA GLU A 39 -15.19 1.37 -12.74
C GLU A 39 -14.76 1.06 -14.18
N SER A 40 -13.87 1.87 -14.77
CA SER A 40 -13.28 1.58 -16.09
C SER A 40 -12.02 0.72 -16.00
N GLY A 41 -11.57 0.39 -14.78
CA GLY A 41 -10.31 -0.31 -14.53
C GLY A 41 -9.09 0.60 -14.51
N LYS A 42 -9.27 1.93 -14.49
CA LYS A 42 -8.18 2.90 -14.49
C LYS A 42 -7.79 3.30 -13.08
N VAL A 43 -6.49 3.28 -12.79
CA VAL A 43 -5.95 3.85 -11.54
C VAL A 43 -6.16 5.36 -11.55
N ARG A 44 -6.84 5.88 -10.54
CA ARG A 44 -7.16 7.31 -10.39
C ARG A 44 -6.26 8.02 -9.39
N SER A 45 -5.83 7.31 -8.35
CA SER A 45 -4.95 7.86 -7.34
C SER A 45 -4.18 6.74 -6.64
N SER A 46 -3.04 7.11 -6.09
CA SER A 46 -2.25 6.28 -5.19
C SER A 46 -1.75 7.13 -4.03
N TYR A 47 -1.79 6.58 -2.82
CA TYR A 47 -1.28 7.19 -1.60
C TYR A 47 -0.34 6.20 -0.93
N ARG A 48 0.91 6.61 -0.69
CA ARG A 48 1.86 5.84 0.11
C ARG A 48 1.68 6.24 1.58
N LYS A 49 1.75 5.27 2.49
CA LYS A 49 1.54 5.50 3.92
C LYS A 49 2.68 6.39 4.47
N ILE A 50 2.34 7.61 4.87
CA ILE A 50 3.30 8.58 5.40
C ILE A 50 3.75 8.22 6.82
N HIS A 51 2.81 7.81 7.68
CA HIS A 51 3.07 7.55 9.10
C HIS A 51 3.19 6.05 9.35
N LEU A 52 4.41 5.58 9.60
CA LEU A 52 4.69 4.19 9.95
C LEU A 52 4.65 3.97 11.46
N PHE A 53 4.31 2.76 11.87
CA PHE A 53 4.27 2.38 13.27
C PHE A 53 5.64 1.89 13.75
N ASP A 54 6.38 2.80 14.36
CA ASP A 54 7.65 2.52 15.04
C ASP A 54 7.50 2.81 16.54
N VAL A 55 7.62 1.76 17.34
CA VAL A 55 7.54 1.83 18.80
C VAL A 55 8.70 1.07 19.44
N ASP A 56 9.32 1.70 20.43
CA ASP A 56 10.38 1.12 21.24
C ASP A 56 10.02 1.37 22.71
N VAL A 57 9.57 0.32 23.40
CA VAL A 57 9.18 0.40 24.82
C VAL A 57 10.28 -0.23 25.66
N PRO A 58 11.03 0.55 26.46
CA PRO A 58 12.12 0.03 27.29
C PRO A 58 11.65 -1.07 28.23
N GLY A 59 12.37 -2.20 28.25
CA GLY A 59 12.02 -3.37 29.06
C GLY A 59 10.81 -4.17 28.56
N ASN A 60 10.27 -3.82 27.39
CA ASN A 60 9.13 -4.49 26.78
C ASN A 60 9.39 -4.69 25.28
N MET A 61 8.39 -4.48 24.43
CA MET A 61 8.44 -4.80 23.01
C MET A 61 8.99 -3.66 22.16
N VAL A 62 9.80 -4.04 21.16
CA VAL A 62 10.25 -3.18 20.07
C VAL A 62 9.58 -3.65 18.78
N TYR A 63 8.87 -2.76 18.11
CA TYR A 63 8.30 -3.02 16.79
C TYR A 63 8.59 -1.83 15.87
N LYS A 64 9.14 -2.09 14.69
CA LYS A 64 9.48 -1.06 13.71
C LYS A 64 8.97 -1.47 12.35
N GLU A 65 7.81 -0.95 11.95
CA GLU A 65 7.26 -1.12 10.60
C GLU A 65 8.26 -0.61 9.54
N SER A 66 9.05 0.42 9.90
CA SER A 66 10.08 0.99 9.04
C SER A 66 11.21 0.03 8.65
N ARG A 67 11.36 -1.13 9.31
CA ARG A 67 12.37 -2.14 8.95
C ARG A 67 12.11 -2.82 7.60
N PHE A 68 10.87 -2.76 7.11
CA PHE A 68 10.46 -3.42 5.88
C PHE A 68 9.50 -2.56 5.04
N THR A 69 9.06 -1.41 5.56
CA THR A 69 8.19 -0.46 4.84
C THR A 69 8.85 0.91 4.78
N THR A 70 8.82 1.58 3.63
CA THR A 70 9.25 2.96 3.47
C THR A 70 8.04 3.90 3.58
N ALA A 71 8.20 5.01 4.28
CA ALA A 71 7.21 6.09 4.29
C ALA A 71 7.22 6.81 2.93
N GLY A 72 6.07 7.25 2.45
CA GLY A 72 5.97 7.97 1.17
C GLY A 72 4.77 8.88 1.08
#